data_AF-A0A959SG03-F1
#
_entry.id   AF-A0A959SG03-F1
#
_cell.length_a   1.000
_cell.length_b   1.000
_cell.length_c   1.000
_cell.angle_alpha   90.00
_cell.angle_beta   90.00
_cell.angle_gamma   90.00
#
_symmetry.space_group_name_H-M   'P 1'
#
loop_
_entity.id
_entity.type
_entity.pdbx_description
1 polymer ?
#
loop_
_entity_poly.entity_id
_entity_poly.type
_entity_poly.pdbx_seq_one_letter_code
_entity_poly.pdbx_strand_id
1 'polypeptide(L)'
;MYSFNTSIIPAVLASFVLLGGCRKEDRGGVPLTPVDISINVNNPAYIDVSVPGGWLYLSGGSQGLIVYRASPDEFVVMDRHCPYQPAEYCRVFVD
;
A
#
# COMPACT_ATOMS: atom_id res chain seq x y z
N MET A 1 22.50 42.39 38.56
CA MET A 1 21.13 42.93 38.65
C MET A 1 20.44 42.67 37.32
N TYR A 2 19.85 41.49 37.13
CA TYR A 2 18.99 41.19 35.98
C TYR A 2 17.61 40.87 36.54
N SER A 3 16.66 41.79 36.36
CA SER A 3 15.26 41.55 36.71
C SER A 3 14.69 40.60 35.65
N PHE A 4 14.69 39.31 35.96
CA PHE A 4 14.17 38.29 35.05
C PHE A 4 12.66 38.17 35.26
N ASN A 5 11.90 38.69 34.30
CA ASN A 5 10.45 38.82 34.39
C ASN A 5 9.80 37.43 34.24
N THR A 6 9.14 36.93 35.29
CA THR A 6 8.61 35.55 35.37
C THR A 6 7.44 35.28 34.42
N SER A 7 6.77 36.32 33.90
CA SER A 7 5.68 36.18 32.91
C SER A 7 6.12 35.81 31.49
N ILE A 8 7.40 35.94 31.13
CA ILE A 8 7.88 35.66 29.77
C ILE A 8 8.18 34.16 29.56
N ILE A 9 8.42 33.43 30.65
CA ILE A 9 8.74 32.00 30.67
C ILE A 9 7.66 31.12 30.01
N PRO A 10 6.35 31.28 30.29
CA PRO A 10 5.31 30.47 29.64
C PRO A 10 5.17 30.76 28.15
N ALA A 11 5.40 32.01 27.71
CA ALA A 11 5.33 32.38 26.30
C ALA A 11 6.48 31.74 25.48
N VAL A 12 7.68 31.70 26.05
CA VAL A 12 8.84 31.05 25.42
C VAL A 12 8.65 29.52 25.38
N LEU A 13 8.09 28.92 26.42
CA LEU A 13 7.81 27.48 26.47
C LEU A 13 6.72 27.08 25.45
N ALA A 14 5.66 27.89 25.31
CA ALA A 14 4.60 27.65 24.33
C ALA A 14 5.09 27.78 22.88
N SER A 15 6.01 28.71 22.60
CA SER A 15 6.61 28.88 21.27
C SER A 15 7.52 27.72 20.87
N PHE A 16 8.13 27.03 21.84
CA PHE A 16 9.01 25.89 21.57
C PHE A 16 8.23 24.62 21.17
N VAL A 17 7.00 24.46 21.67
CA VAL A 17 6.13 23.31 21.36
C VAL A 17 5.62 23.33 19.91
N LEU A 18 5.53 24.50 19.27
CA LEU A 18 5.00 24.63 17.91
C LEU A 18 6.01 24.28 16.80
N LEU A 19 7.29 24.07 17.14
CA LEU A 19 8.34 23.77 16.15
C LEU A 19 8.54 22.26 15.91
N GLY A 20 7.89 21.39 16.69
CA GLY A 20 8.00 19.93 16.58
C GLY A 20 6.86 19.29 15.80
N GLY A 21 6.84 19.43 14.47
CA GLY A 21 5.87 18.73 13.61
C GLY A 21 6.38 17.35 13.17
N CYS A 22 5.56 16.30 13.32
CA CYS A 22 5.83 15.01 12.67
C CYS A 22 5.72 15.15 11.15
N ARG A 23 6.82 14.94 10.42
CA ARG A 23 6.78 14.77 8.96
C ARG A 23 6.38 13.33 8.66
N LYS A 24 5.29 13.13 7.91
CA LYS A 24 5.01 11.83 7.30
C LYS A 24 6.10 11.56 6.27
N GLU A 25 6.72 10.40 6.42
CA GLU A 25 7.73 9.93 5.49
C GLU A 25 7.01 9.42 4.25
N ASP A 26 7.17 10.15 3.15
CA ASP A 26 6.63 9.75 1.85
C ASP A 26 7.48 8.57 1.36
N ARG A 27 7.05 7.36 1.73
CA ARG A 27 7.62 6.13 1.17
C ARG A 27 7.14 6.05 -0.27
N GLY A 28 7.89 6.66 -1.18
CA GLY A 28 7.67 6.51 -2.61
C GLY A 28 7.55 5.02 -2.93
N GLY A 29 6.45 4.63 -3.59
CA GLY A 29 6.12 3.22 -3.79
C GLY A 29 4.64 3.00 -4.07
N VAL A 30 4.28 1.73 -4.26
CA VAL A 30 2.89 1.29 -4.41
C VAL A 30 2.12 1.58 -3.11
N PRO A 31 0.96 2.26 -3.16
CA PRO A 31 0.20 2.54 -1.96
C PRO A 31 -0.27 1.24 -1.28
N LEU A 32 0.02 1.13 0.02
CA LEU A 32 -0.39 0.00 0.85
C LEU A 32 -1.91 0.05 1.03
N THR A 33 -2.60 -0.77 0.24
CA THR A 33 -4.06 -0.88 0.27
C THR A 33 -4.40 -2.20 0.98
N PRO A 34 -5.26 -2.21 2.02
CA PRO A 34 -5.65 -3.46 2.65
C PRO A 34 -6.41 -4.32 1.64
N VAL A 35 -6.02 -5.59 1.54
CA VAL A 35 -6.64 -6.56 0.64
C VAL A 35 -7.09 -7.75 1.46
N ASP A 36 -8.39 -8.02 1.42
CA ASP A 36 -9.00 -9.23 1.96
C ASP A 36 -9.93 -9.79 0.88
N ILE A 37 -9.46 -10.82 0.17
CA ILE A 37 -10.19 -11.43 -0.94
C ILE A 37 -10.14 -12.95 -0.74
N SER A 38 -11.31 -13.55 -0.73
CA SER A 38 -11.48 -14.99 -0.73
C SER A 38 -12.16 -15.42 -2.02
N ILE A 39 -11.55 -16.36 -2.74
CA ILE A 39 -12.10 -16.95 -3.96
C ILE A 39 -12.26 -18.46 -3.80
N ASN A 40 -13.30 -19.02 -4.40
CA ASN A 40 -13.48 -20.46 -4.49
C ASN A 40 -13.05 -20.94 -5.87
N VAL A 41 -11.95 -21.68 -5.95
CA VAL A 41 -11.39 -22.21 -7.20
C VAL A 41 -12.31 -23.19 -7.93
N ASN A 42 -13.34 -23.73 -7.28
CA ASN A 42 -14.34 -24.60 -7.91
C ASN A 42 -15.48 -23.81 -8.56
N ASN A 43 -15.53 -22.49 -8.38
CA ASN A 43 -16.52 -21.66 -9.06
C ASN A 43 -16.12 -21.53 -10.55
N PRO A 44 -17.01 -21.80 -11.52
CA PRO A 44 -16.72 -21.63 -12.94
C PRO A 44 -16.25 -20.23 -13.32
N ALA A 45 -16.58 -19.19 -12.54
CA ALA A 45 -16.07 -17.83 -12.74
C ALA A 45 -14.54 -17.69 -12.55
N TYR A 46 -13.90 -18.65 -11.88
CA TYR A 46 -12.47 -18.69 -11.61
C TYR A 46 -11.80 -19.95 -12.18
N ILE A 47 -12.41 -20.56 -13.20
CA ILE A 47 -11.92 -21.79 -13.83
C ILE A 47 -10.49 -21.62 -14.37
N ASP A 48 -10.11 -20.40 -14.75
CA ASP A 48 -8.78 -20.11 -15.30
C ASP A 48 -7.65 -20.35 -14.30
N VAL A 49 -7.90 -20.35 -12.99
CA VAL A 49 -6.91 -20.75 -11.96
C VAL A 49 -7.18 -22.14 -11.36
N SER A 50 -8.16 -22.88 -11.90
CA SER A 50 -8.45 -24.25 -11.44
C SER A 50 -7.37 -25.25 -11.84
N VAL A 51 -6.54 -24.91 -12.83
CA VAL A 51 -5.41 -25.71 -13.30
C VAL A 51 -4.07 -25.02 -13.00
N PRO A 52 -3.00 -25.78 -12.69
CA PRO A 52 -1.65 -25.22 -12.62
C PRO A 52 -1.24 -24.56 -13.94
N GLY A 53 -0.56 -23.41 -13.86
CA GLY A 53 -0.22 -22.57 -15.02
C GLY A 53 -1.31 -21.57 -15.41
N GLY A 54 -2.49 -21.68 -14.82
CA GLY A 54 -3.60 -20.77 -14.99
C GLY A 54 -3.40 -19.41 -14.31
N TRP A 55 -4.00 -18.36 -14.86
CA TRP A 55 -3.97 -17.01 -14.28
C TRP A 55 -5.30 -16.30 -14.42
N LEU A 56 -5.59 -15.37 -13.52
CA LEU A 56 -6.75 -14.48 -13.61
C LEU A 56 -6.49 -13.10 -13.01
N TYR A 57 -7.36 -12.15 -13.36
CA TYR A 57 -7.36 -10.83 -12.77
C TYR A 57 -8.41 -10.73 -11.65
N LEU A 58 -8.03 -10.17 -10.50
CA LEU A 58 -8.95 -9.79 -9.43
C LEU A 58 -8.95 -8.28 -9.23
N SER A 59 -10.12 -7.75 -8.85
CA SER A 59 -10.26 -6.37 -8.38
C SER A 59 -9.85 -6.30 -6.90
N GLY A 60 -8.89 -5.42 -6.60
CA GLY A 60 -8.31 -5.25 -5.27
C GLY A 60 -6.91 -4.63 -5.36
N GLY A 61 -6.27 -4.42 -4.22
CA GLY A 61 -4.95 -3.80 -4.16
C GLY A 61 -4.95 -2.37 -4.70
N SER A 62 -3.82 -1.93 -5.24
CA SER A 62 -3.68 -0.57 -5.77
C SER A 62 -4.24 -0.43 -7.19
N GLN A 63 -3.91 -1.36 -8.10
CA GLN A 63 -4.32 -1.31 -9.53
C GLN A 63 -4.88 -2.64 -10.05
N GLY A 64 -5.35 -3.49 -9.13
CA GLY A 64 -5.77 -4.87 -9.42
C GLY A 64 -4.68 -5.88 -9.11
N LEU A 65 -5.08 -7.15 -9.08
CA LEU A 65 -4.20 -8.26 -8.73
C LEU A 65 -4.16 -9.26 -9.88
N ILE A 66 -3.00 -9.90 -10.05
CA ILE A 66 -2.84 -11.09 -10.89
C ILE A 66 -2.68 -12.26 -9.93
N VAL A 67 -3.57 -13.24 -10.07
CA VAL A 67 -3.46 -14.52 -9.37
C VAL A 67 -2.95 -15.53 -10.37
N TYR A 68 -1.84 -16.16 -10.04
CA TYR A 68 -1.21 -17.21 -10.84
C TYR A 68 -1.10 -18.49 -10.02
N ARG A 69 -1.50 -19.62 -10.59
CA ARG A 69 -1.35 -20.92 -9.93
C ARG A 69 -0.04 -21.57 -10.33
N ALA A 70 0.97 -21.43 -9.47
CA ALA A 70 2.31 -21.95 -9.72
C ALA A 70 2.38 -23.48 -9.62
N SER A 71 1.61 -24.07 -8.71
CA SER A 71 1.55 -25.52 -8.52
C SER A 71 0.14 -25.97 -8.07
N PRO A 72 -0.14 -27.28 -7.94
CA PRO A 72 -1.43 -27.75 -7.45
C PRO A 72 -1.84 -27.15 -6.11
N ASP A 73 -0.87 -26.86 -5.24
CA ASP A 73 -1.10 -26.40 -3.87
C ASP A 73 -0.59 -24.98 -3.61
N GLU A 74 -0.01 -24.32 -4.62
CA GLU A 74 0.61 -22.99 -4.49
C GLU A 74 -0.01 -21.97 -5.43
N PHE A 75 -0.39 -20.83 -4.86
CA PHE A 75 -0.92 -19.67 -5.56
C PHE A 75 -0.02 -18.47 -5.27
N VAL A 76 0.34 -17.76 -6.33
CA VAL A 76 1.12 -16.54 -6.29
C VAL A 76 0.22 -15.38 -6.66
N VAL A 77 0.20 -14.35 -5.81
CA VAL A 77 -0.60 -13.14 -6.04
C VAL A 77 0.33 -11.95 -6.16
N MET A 78 0.18 -11.19 -7.24
CA MET A 78 1.01 -10.02 -7.55
C MET A 78 0.13 -8.79 -7.75
N ASP A 79 0.56 -7.64 -7.23
CA ASP A 79 -0.07 -6.35 -7.57
C ASP A 79 0.30 -5.98 -9.01
N ARG A 80 -0.68 -5.47 -9.74
CA ARG A 80 -0.51 -5.00 -11.11
C ARG A 80 0.13 -3.62 -11.18
N HIS A 81 0.28 -2.94 -10.06
CA HIS A 81 0.84 -1.62 -9.99
C HIS A 81 2.35 -1.62 -10.29
N CYS A 82 2.79 -0.73 -11.20
CA CYS A 82 4.18 -0.63 -11.61
C CYS A 82 5.11 -0.18 -10.45
N PRO A 83 6.18 -0.93 -10.12
CA PRO A 83 7.10 -0.54 -9.04
C PRO A 83 8.02 0.62 -9.41
N TYR A 84 8.23 0.87 -10.71
CA TYR A 84 9.16 1.91 -11.19
C TYR A 84 8.58 3.32 -11.05
N GLN A 85 7.29 3.51 -11.35
CA GLN A 85 6.66 4.83 -11.41
C GLN A 85 5.23 4.79 -10.83
N PRO A 86 5.10 4.65 -9.50
CA PRO A 86 3.82 4.36 -8.87
C PRO A 86 2.82 5.52 -8.90
N ALA A 87 3.31 6.75 -8.97
CA ALA A 87 2.48 7.96 -9.04
C ALA A 87 1.64 8.05 -10.33
N GLU A 88 2.03 7.32 -11.38
CA GLU A 88 1.33 7.34 -12.68
C GLU A 88 0.22 6.29 -12.78
N TYR A 89 0.01 5.47 -11.73
CA TYR A 89 -1.00 4.41 -11.72
C TYR A 89 -0.89 3.46 -12.93
N CYS A 90 0.33 3.25 -13.40
CA CYS A 90 0.62 2.32 -14.49
C CYS A 90 0.32 0.88 -14.06
N ARG A 91 -0.33 0.12 -14.95
CA ARG A 91 -0.78 -1.26 -14.68
C ARG A 91 -0.13 -2.27 -15.63
N VAL A 92 0.29 -3.41 -15.08
CA VAL A 92 0.84 -4.54 -15.82
C VAL A 92 -0.30 -5.43 -16.35
N PHE A 93 -0.09 -5.98 -17.54
CA PHE A 93 -0.94 -6.97 -18.19
C PHE A 93 -0.10 -8.19 -18.59
N VAL A 94 -0.68 -9.37 -18.48
CA VAL A 94 -0.14 -10.61 -19.04
C VAL A 94 -0.48 -10.61 -20.53
N ASP A 95 0.52 -10.83 -21.38
CA ASP A 95 0.44 -10.88 -22.86
C ASP A 95 0.54 -12.35 -23.34
#